data_AF-A0A4S8KTS9-F1
#
_entry.id   AF-A0A4S8KTS9-F1
#
_cell.length_a   1.000
_cell.length_b   1.000
_cell.length_c   1.000
_cell.angle_alpha   90.00
_cell.angle_beta   90.00
_cell.angle_gamma   90.00
#
_symmetry.space_group_name_H-M   'P 1'
#
loop_
_entity.id
_entity.type
_entity.pdbx_description
1 polymer ?
#
loop_
_entity_poly.entity_id
_entity_poly.type
_entity_poly.pdbx_seq_one_letter_code
_entity_poly.pdbx_strand_id
1 'polypeptide(L)'
;MPKLLTGDDFMSKVSDHDKAPEAAAQEKEARMDVKKLYEQQMEEYERKAALVKAANERVKSLHVKKLEEWKERKARAKANGTVFKTNQPKRPALECMPEKPTKKSIVIELKAARMDTEMDQSKGNESNKNSDRSDDEGSSLE
;
A
#
# COMPACT_ATOMS: atom_id res chain seq x y z
N MET A 1 9.09 55.85 -1.71
CA MET A 1 10.22 55.28 -0.95
C MET A 1 9.89 53.85 -0.58
N PRO A 2 10.78 52.87 -0.82
CA PRO A 2 10.57 51.50 -0.36
C PRO A 2 10.42 51.49 1.17
N LYS A 3 9.42 50.76 1.70
CA LYS A 3 9.29 50.55 3.14
C LYS A 3 10.44 49.64 3.59
N LEU A 4 11.38 50.19 4.33
CA LEU A 4 12.42 49.43 5.00
C LEU A 4 11.76 48.52 6.05
N LEU A 5 12.06 47.23 6.00
CA LEU A 5 11.63 46.27 7.02
C LEU A 5 12.29 46.65 8.34
N THR A 6 11.57 46.45 9.44
CA THR A 6 12.19 46.51 10.78
C THR A 6 13.17 45.34 10.92
N GLY A 7 14.19 45.47 11.79
CA GLY A 7 15.23 44.45 11.94
C GLY A 7 14.67 43.05 12.25
N ASP A 8 13.62 42.98 13.07
CA ASP A 8 12.95 41.72 13.41
C ASP A 8 12.16 41.12 12.23
N ASP A 9 11.46 41.96 11.45
CA ASP A 9 10.75 41.51 10.24
C ASP A 9 11.72 41.01 9.15
N PHE A 10 12.91 41.63 9.07
CA PHE A 10 13.95 41.20 8.14
C PHE A 10 14.50 39.82 8.54
N MET A 11 14.82 39.61 9.82
CA MET A 11 15.32 38.32 10.31
C MET A 11 14.28 37.20 10.19
N SER A 12 12.99 37.50 10.42
CA SER A 12 11.90 36.55 10.17
C SER A 12 11.84 36.14 8.70
N LYS A 13 11.92 37.11 7.77
CA LYS A 13 11.88 36.82 6.34
C LYS A 13 13.10 36.06 5.83
N VAL A 14 14.29 36.31 6.39
CA VAL A 14 15.50 35.53 6.09
C VAL A 14 15.32 34.08 6.56
N SER A 15 14.82 33.88 7.78
CA SER A 15 14.54 32.54 8.31
C SER A 15 13.51 31.79 7.47
N ASP A 16 12.45 32.46 7.01
CA ASP A 16 11.44 31.85 6.14
C ASP A 16 11.99 31.55 4.75
N HIS A 17 12.85 32.42 4.21
CA HIS A 17 13.53 32.21 2.94
C HIS A 17 14.49 31.03 2.99
N ASP A 18 15.18 30.80 4.10
CA ASP A 18 16.09 29.66 4.28
C ASP A 18 15.34 28.34 4.48
N LYS A 19 14.15 28.37 5.12
CA LYS A 19 13.27 27.19 5.27
C LYS A 19 12.54 26.81 3.98
N ALA A 20 12.27 27.76 3.10
CA ALA A 20 11.57 27.53 1.84
C ALA A 20 12.24 26.49 0.91
N PRO A 21 13.57 26.53 0.63
CA PRO A 21 14.23 25.53 -0.19
C PRO A 21 14.26 24.15 0.49
N GLU A 22 14.40 24.08 1.81
CA GLU A 22 14.36 22.83 2.57
C GLU A 22 12.98 22.17 2.47
N ALA A 23 11.90 22.93 2.69
CA ALA A 23 10.54 22.44 2.54
C ALA A 23 10.24 22.00 1.10
N ALA A 24 10.73 22.75 0.10
CA ALA A 24 10.59 22.40 -1.31
C ALA A 24 11.40 21.14 -1.69
N ALA A 25 12.56 20.92 -1.08
CA ALA A 25 13.34 19.70 -1.26
C ALA A 25 12.63 18.49 -0.66
N GLN A 26 12.13 18.60 0.57
CA GLN A 26 11.36 17.55 1.24
C GLN A 26 10.09 17.18 0.47
N GLU A 27 9.38 18.18 -0.09
CA GLU A 27 8.19 17.91 -0.90
C GLU A 27 8.55 17.17 -2.20
N LYS A 28 9.66 17.53 -2.85
CA LYS A 28 10.16 16.83 -4.04
C LYS A 28 10.53 15.39 -3.72
N GLU A 29 11.24 15.15 -2.63
CA GLU A 29 11.59 13.80 -2.18
C GLU A 29 10.33 12.96 -1.93
N ALA A 30 9.36 13.49 -1.18
CA ALA A 30 8.10 12.80 -0.94
C ALA A 30 7.34 12.45 -2.24
N ARG A 31 7.37 13.34 -3.25
CA ARG A 31 6.77 13.07 -4.56
C ARG A 31 7.53 11.97 -5.32
N MET A 32 8.86 11.92 -5.21
CA MET A 32 9.67 10.86 -5.80
C MET A 32 9.41 9.51 -5.14
N ASP A 33 9.28 9.48 -3.82
CA ASP A 33 8.98 8.25 -3.07
C ASP A 33 7.61 7.68 -3.47
N VAL A 34 6.57 8.53 -3.54
CA VAL A 34 5.25 8.13 -4.02
C VAL A 34 5.33 7.56 -5.43
N LYS A 35 6.11 8.18 -6.32
CA LYS A 35 6.27 7.71 -7.70
C LYS A 35 6.94 6.34 -7.74
N LYS A 36 8.03 6.16 -7.00
CA LYS A 36 8.78 4.89 -6.93
C LYS A 36 7.92 3.77 -6.38
N LEU A 37 7.19 4.02 -5.28
CA LEU A 37 6.30 3.03 -4.68
C LEU A 37 5.14 2.68 -5.62
N TYR A 38 4.62 3.67 -6.34
CA TYR A 38 3.57 3.45 -7.34
C TYR A 38 4.05 2.56 -8.49
N GLU A 39 5.25 2.79 -9.01
CA GLU A 39 5.82 1.96 -10.07
C GLU A 39 6.02 0.52 -9.61
N GLN A 40 6.52 0.31 -8.39
CA GLN A 40 6.67 -1.02 -7.79
C GLN A 40 5.32 -1.74 -7.61
N GLN A 41 4.33 -1.07 -7.01
CA GLN A 41 2.99 -1.64 -6.82
C GLN A 41 2.29 -1.92 -8.16
N MET A 42 2.51 -1.08 -9.17
CA MET A 42 1.98 -1.29 -10.52
C MET A 42 2.58 -2.54 -11.19
N GLU A 43 3.89 -2.77 -11.05
CA GLU A 43 4.53 -3.97 -11.59
C GLU A 43 3.96 -5.24 -10.95
N GLU A 44 3.77 -5.24 -9.63
CA GLU A 44 3.14 -6.36 -8.92
C GLU A 44 1.69 -6.57 -9.35
N TYR A 45 0.94 -5.48 -9.52
CA TYR A 45 -0.43 -5.52 -10.01
C TYR A 45 -0.48 -6.16 -11.40
N GLU A 46 0.39 -5.77 -12.32
CA GLU A 46 0.45 -6.33 -13.67
C GLU A 46 0.76 -7.83 -13.65
N ARG A 47 1.69 -8.26 -12.80
CA ARG A 47 2.01 -9.68 -12.61
C ARG A 47 0.79 -10.48 -12.11
N LYS A 48 0.11 -9.98 -11.07
CA LYS A 48 -1.09 -10.63 -10.51
C LYS A 48 -2.24 -10.63 -11.51
N ALA A 49 -2.48 -9.52 -12.19
CA ALA A 49 -3.50 -9.37 -13.23
C ALA A 49 -3.28 -10.35 -14.39
N ALA A 50 -2.02 -10.55 -14.82
CA ALA A 50 -1.70 -11.51 -15.86
C ALA A 50 -2.03 -12.95 -15.46
N LEU A 51 -1.74 -13.33 -14.20
CA LEU A 51 -2.06 -14.66 -13.66
C LEU A 51 -3.58 -14.91 -13.63
N VAL A 52 -4.36 -13.96 -13.09
CA VAL A 52 -5.83 -14.05 -13.05
C VAL A 52 -6.40 -14.10 -14.46
N LYS A 53 -5.88 -13.30 -15.39
CA LYS A 53 -6.30 -13.34 -16.80
C LYS A 53 -6.05 -14.71 -17.42
N ALA A 54 -4.86 -15.29 -17.23
CA ALA A 54 -4.53 -16.62 -17.73
C ALA A 54 -5.41 -17.71 -17.11
N ALA A 55 -5.69 -17.64 -15.81
CA ALA A 55 -6.62 -18.56 -15.14
C ALA A 55 -8.04 -18.45 -15.71
N ASN A 56 -8.54 -17.22 -15.87
CA ASN A 56 -9.85 -16.96 -16.45
C ASN A 56 -9.97 -17.42 -17.92
N GLU A 57 -8.90 -17.31 -18.70
CA GLU A 57 -8.85 -17.84 -20.07
C GLU A 57 -8.92 -19.37 -20.11
N ARG A 58 -8.25 -20.06 -19.17
CA ARG A 58 -8.37 -21.52 -19.02
C ARG A 58 -9.80 -21.93 -18.66
N VAL A 59 -10.46 -21.20 -17.76
CA VAL A 59 -11.87 -21.46 -17.41
C VAL A 59 -12.78 -21.27 -18.61
N LYS A 60 -12.58 -20.20 -19.39
CA LYS A 60 -13.34 -19.94 -20.62
C LYS A 60 -13.13 -21.04 -21.65
N SER A 61 -11.90 -21.46 -21.92
CA SER A 61 -11.61 -22.48 -22.93
C SER A 61 -12.17 -23.85 -22.55
N LEU A 62 -12.08 -24.25 -21.28
CA LEU A 62 -12.71 -25.47 -20.78
C LEU A 62 -14.24 -25.43 -20.92
N HIS A 63 -14.85 -24.28 -20.67
CA HIS A 63 -16.29 -24.11 -20.84
C HIS A 63 -16.71 -24.22 -22.31
N VAL A 64 -15.93 -23.66 -23.25
CA VAL A 64 -16.18 -23.78 -24.70
C VAL A 64 -16.18 -25.25 -25.10
N LYS A 65 -15.16 -26.03 -24.70
CA LYS A 65 -15.09 -27.47 -24.98
C LYS A 65 -16.32 -28.21 -24.46
N LYS A 66 -16.72 -27.96 -23.20
CA LYS A 66 -17.92 -28.58 -22.61
C LYS A 66 -19.20 -28.20 -23.37
N LEU A 67 -19.30 -26.97 -23.86
CA LEU A 67 -20.43 -26.52 -24.67
C LEU A 67 -20.48 -27.19 -26.04
N GLU A 68 -19.33 -27.36 -26.69
CA GLU A 68 -19.22 -28.05 -27.97
C GLU A 68 -19.63 -29.52 -27.83
N GLU A 69 -19.08 -30.24 -26.86
CA GLU A 69 -19.48 -31.61 -26.56
C GLU A 69 -20.99 -31.72 -26.28
N TRP A 70 -21.55 -30.77 -25.52
CA TRP A 70 -22.98 -30.74 -25.25
C TRP A 70 -23.81 -30.51 -26.53
N LYS A 71 -23.38 -29.61 -27.41
CA LYS A 71 -24.02 -29.36 -28.70
C LYS A 71 -23.97 -30.59 -29.60
N GLU A 72 -22.83 -31.28 -29.64
CA GLU A 72 -22.68 -32.53 -30.39
C GLU A 72 -23.58 -33.64 -29.87
N ARG A 73 -23.64 -33.84 -28.55
CA ARG A 73 -24.55 -34.83 -27.94
C ARG A 73 -26.01 -34.48 -28.20
N LYS A 74 -26.38 -33.19 -28.14
CA LYS A 74 -27.71 -32.70 -28.48
C LYS A 74 -28.05 -32.97 -29.95
N ALA A 75 -27.11 -32.70 -30.86
CA ALA A 75 -27.29 -32.94 -32.29
C ALA A 75 -27.44 -34.44 -32.59
N ARG A 76 -26.62 -35.29 -31.96
CA ARG A 76 -26.70 -36.76 -32.09
C ARG A 76 -28.03 -37.30 -31.54
N ALA A 77 -28.48 -36.83 -30.39
CA ALA A 77 -29.78 -37.21 -29.83
C ALA A 77 -30.94 -36.82 -30.76
N LYS A 78 -30.88 -35.62 -31.34
CA LYS A 78 -31.84 -35.15 -32.36
C LYS A 78 -31.82 -36.03 -33.61
N ALA A 79 -30.65 -36.38 -34.13
CA ALA A 79 -30.51 -37.26 -35.29
C ALA A 79 -31.08 -38.66 -35.04
N ASN A 80 -30.92 -39.18 -33.82
CA ASN A 80 -31.45 -40.48 -33.42
C ASN A 80 -32.94 -40.45 -33.03
N GLY A 81 -33.62 -39.31 -33.12
CA GLY A 81 -35.03 -39.16 -32.73
C GLY A 81 -35.30 -39.25 -31.22
N THR A 82 -34.26 -39.12 -30.39
CA THR A 82 -34.36 -39.24 -28.92
C THR A 82 -34.47 -37.88 -28.23
N VAL A 83 -35.23 -37.81 -27.13
CA VAL A 83 -35.35 -36.58 -26.32
C VAL A 83 -34.08 -36.36 -25.51
N PHE A 84 -33.44 -35.20 -25.73
CA PHE A 84 -32.21 -34.82 -25.04
C PHE A 84 -32.51 -34.11 -23.72
N LYS A 85 -32.17 -34.73 -22.58
CA LYS A 85 -32.56 -34.27 -21.23
C LYS A 85 -31.45 -33.54 -20.45
N THR A 86 -30.21 -33.50 -20.96
CA THR A 86 -29.10 -32.89 -20.22
C THR A 86 -29.09 -31.37 -20.37
N ASN A 87 -29.03 -30.65 -19.26
CA ASN A 87 -28.95 -29.20 -19.23
C ASN A 87 -27.67 -28.68 -19.91
N GLN A 88 -27.76 -27.48 -20.48
CA GLN A 88 -26.59 -26.79 -21.02
C GLN A 88 -25.59 -26.51 -19.89
N PRO A 89 -24.30 -26.84 -20.07
CA PRO A 89 -23.30 -26.55 -19.06
C PRO A 89 -23.23 -25.04 -18.82
N LYS A 90 -23.14 -24.64 -17.56
CA LYS A 90 -22.94 -23.23 -17.16
C LYS A 90 -21.46 -22.95 -16.98
N ARG A 91 -21.04 -21.71 -17.26
CA ARG A 91 -19.66 -21.28 -17.03
C ARG A 91 -19.42 -21.12 -15.52
N PRO A 92 -18.27 -21.57 -14.99
CA PRO A 92 -17.86 -21.22 -13.63
C PRO A 92 -17.73 -19.70 -13.45
N ALA A 93 -17.84 -19.22 -12.22
CA ALA A 93 -17.51 -17.84 -11.89
C ALA A 93 -16.03 -17.57 -12.22
N LEU A 94 -15.75 -16.40 -12.79
CA LEU A 94 -14.39 -15.96 -13.07
C LEU A 94 -13.80 -15.32 -11.82
N GLU A 95 -12.49 -15.44 -11.66
CA GLU A 95 -11.77 -14.77 -10.59
C GLU A 95 -11.77 -13.26 -10.82
N CYS A 96 -11.98 -12.49 -9.74
CA CYS A 96 -12.00 -11.04 -9.80
C CYS A 96 -10.57 -10.51 -10.04
N MET A 97 -10.46 -9.42 -10.80
CA MET A 97 -9.17 -8.76 -10.98
C MET A 97 -8.71 -8.14 -9.65
N PRO A 98 -7.39 -8.14 -9.37
CA PRO A 98 -6.87 -7.38 -8.23
C PRO A 98 -7.23 -5.89 -8.37
N GLU A 99 -7.27 -5.17 -7.26
CA GLU A 99 -7.49 -3.71 -7.30
C GLU A 99 -6.24 -3.01 -7.84
N LYS A 100 -6.44 -2.03 -8.71
CA LYS A 100 -5.34 -1.27 -9.30
C LYS A 100 -4.81 -0.26 -8.27
N PRO A 101 -3.49 -0.21 -8.00
CA PRO A 101 -2.94 0.78 -7.08
C PRO A 101 -3.15 2.20 -7.63
N THR A 102 -3.35 3.16 -6.74
CA THR A 102 -3.49 4.57 -7.10
C THR A 102 -2.48 5.41 -6.33
N LYS A 103 -2.01 6.52 -6.92
CA LYS A 103 -1.12 7.43 -6.19
C LYS A 103 -1.75 7.98 -4.90
N LYS A 104 -3.08 8.09 -4.87
CA LYS A 104 -3.84 8.55 -3.70
C LYS A 104 -3.79 7.53 -2.55
N SER A 105 -3.96 6.24 -2.84
CA SER A 105 -3.86 5.19 -1.81
C SER A 105 -2.46 5.14 -1.21
N ILE A 106 -1.42 5.30 -2.04
CA ILE A 106 -0.03 5.33 -1.60
C ILE A 106 0.27 6.53 -0.70
N VAL A 107 -0.24 7.72 -1.03
CA VAL A 107 -0.06 8.91 -0.18
C VAL A 107 -0.72 8.70 1.19
N ILE A 108 -1.88 8.05 1.24
CA ILE A 108 -2.56 7.71 2.50
C ILE A 108 -1.72 6.70 3.30
N GLU A 109 -1.20 5.65 2.67
CA GLU A 109 -0.33 4.66 3.30
C GLU A 109 0.95 5.28 3.86
N LEU A 110 1.64 6.12 3.08
CA LEU A 110 2.85 6.82 3.51
C LEU A 110 2.58 7.79 4.67
N LYS A 111 1.42 8.46 4.65
CA LYS A 111 1.01 9.34 5.74
C LYS A 111 0.69 8.56 7.02
N ALA A 112 0.02 7.41 6.89
CA ALA A 112 -0.26 6.53 8.02
C ALA A 112 1.04 6.00 8.66
N ALA A 113 1.99 5.53 7.85
CA ALA A 113 3.28 5.04 8.34
C ALA A 113 4.08 6.12 9.11
N ARG A 114 4.01 7.40 8.68
CA ARG A 114 4.65 8.50 9.39
C ARG A 114 4.00 8.78 10.76
N MET A 115 2.68 8.73 10.85
CA MET A 115 1.95 8.96 12.10
C MET A 115 2.20 7.88 13.16
N ASP A 116 2.37 6.62 12.73
CA ASP A 116 2.71 5.52 13.64
C ASP A 116 4.14 5.66 14.21
N THR A 117 5.05 6.27 13.45
CA THR A 117 6.45 6.47 13.87
C THR A 117 6.58 7.59 14.91
N GLU A 118 5.71 8.61 14.87
CA GLU A 118 5.75 9.73 15.84
C GLU A 118 5.14 9.38 17.20
N MET A 119 4.30 8.34 17.31
CA MET A 119 3.73 7.89 18.59
C MET A 119 4.69 7.06 19.47
N ASP A 120 5.74 6.45 18.90
CA ASP A 120 6.64 5.54 19.64
C ASP A 120 7.77 6.27 20.40
N GLN A 121 8.06 7.52 20.04
CA GLN A 121 9.11 8.31 20.71
C GLN A 121 8.67 8.94 22.05
N SER A 122 7.39 8.84 22.42
CA SER A 122 6.85 9.49 23.64
C SER A 122 6.75 8.58 24.87
N LYS A 123 7.29 7.34 24.83
CA LYS A 123 7.22 6.37 25.95
C LYS A 123 8.59 5.92 26.50
N GLY A 124 9.63 6.73 26.35
CA GLY A 124 11.00 6.34 26.67
C GLY A 124 11.77 7.22 27.63
N ASN A 125 11.13 8.02 28.50
CA ASN A 125 11.87 8.85 29.45
C ASN A 125 11.20 8.98 30.83
N GLU A 126 10.76 7.86 31.39
CA GLU A 126 10.52 7.72 32.82
C GLU A 126 11.21 6.44 33.29
N SER A 127 12.34 6.58 33.98
CA SER A 127 12.82 5.72 35.08
C SER A 127 14.35 5.80 35.20
N ASN A 128 14.85 6.73 36.02
CA ASN A 128 15.98 6.38 36.88
C ASN A 128 15.82 7.07 38.23
N LYS A 129 15.02 6.44 39.09
CA LYS A 129 14.92 6.71 40.51
C LYS A 129 15.48 5.47 41.23
N ASN A 130 16.64 5.62 41.86
CA ASN A 130 17.19 4.84 42.97
C ASN A 130 18.19 5.82 43.61
N SER A 131 18.09 6.39 44.81
CA SER A 131 17.57 6.00 46.13
C SER A 131 18.19 4.72 46.70
N ASP A 132 19.34 4.86 47.37
CA ASP A 132 19.76 4.06 48.54
C ASP A 132 20.95 4.80 49.21
N ARG A 133 20.84 5.35 50.44
CA ARG A 133 21.15 4.72 51.76
C ARG A 133 22.67 4.44 51.90
N SER A 134 23.41 4.81 52.95
CA SER A 134 23.11 5.15 54.36
C SER A 134 24.35 5.82 54.97
N ASP A 135 24.17 6.64 56.00
CA ASP A 135 25.15 6.91 57.07
C ASP A 135 25.64 5.60 57.72
N ASP A 136 26.90 5.51 58.19
CA ASP A 136 27.29 5.07 59.56
C ASP A 136 28.83 4.93 59.74
N GLU A 137 29.34 5.62 60.76
CA GLU A 137 30.42 5.28 61.72
C GLU A 137 31.81 4.76 61.28
N GLY A 138 32.85 5.53 61.66
CA GLY A 138 33.75 5.12 62.75
C GLY A 138 34.94 4.17 62.47
N SER A 139 36.15 4.72 62.72
CA SER A 139 37.26 4.09 63.45
C SER A 139 38.00 2.87 62.86
N SER A 140 39.32 3.01 62.67
CA SER A 140 40.37 2.25 63.41
C SER A 140 41.62 1.96 62.55
N LEU A 141 42.80 2.34 63.09
CA LEU A 141 44.20 1.85 62.92
C LEU A 141 44.72 1.51 61.49
N GLU A 142 45.93 1.87 61.07
CA GLU A 142 47.27 1.82 61.71
C GLU A 142 48.15 3.05 61.39
#